data_AF-A0A7S3HPV6-F1
#
_entry.id   AF-A0A7S3HPV6-F1
#
_cell.length_a   1.000
_cell.length_b   1.000
_cell.length_c   1.000
_cell.angle_alpha   90.00
_cell.angle_beta   90.00
_cell.angle_gamma   90.00
#
_symmetry.space_group_name_H-M   'P 1'
#
loop_
_entity.id
_entity.type
_entity.pdbx_description
1 polymer ?
#
loop_
_entity_poly.entity_id
_entity_poly.type
_entity_poly.pdbx_seq_one_letter_code
_entity_poly.pdbx_strand_id
1 'polypeptide(L)'
;GTNPPKIMKYLGDCYDSLDELVFVTDAEGVPNTKLANEMVAKDKERLMLSEPFHLEGEVERYLNNLTEAMKMTLKLKMQDGYVTAGNWEVDKPRQEWLFYYPAQVVVTTTQVYWTEETETALEDLAGGQEDAVKRYLQ
;
A
#
# COMPACT_ATOMS: atom_id res chain seq x y z
N GLY A 1 -29.49 2.71 4.43
CA GLY A 1 -28.16 2.67 3.80
C GLY A 1 -27.87 1.28 3.27
N THR A 2 -28.52 0.87 2.19
CA THR A 2 -28.33 -0.46 1.57
C THR A 2 -28.01 -0.35 0.08
N ASN A 3 -27.78 0.87 -0.40
CA ASN A 3 -27.42 1.17 -1.78
C ASN A 3 -26.00 1.76 -1.76
N PRO A 4 -24.95 0.94 -1.95
CA PRO A 4 -23.57 1.37 -1.85
C PRO A 4 -23.23 2.58 -2.74
N PRO A 5 -23.67 2.66 -4.02
CA PRO A 5 -23.47 3.85 -4.86
C PRO A 5 -23.89 5.19 -4.24
N LYS A 6 -24.98 5.22 -3.46
CA LYS A 6 -25.43 6.47 -2.82
C LYS A 6 -24.54 6.90 -1.65
N ILE A 7 -23.78 5.97 -1.09
CA ILE A 7 -22.91 6.17 0.06
C ILE A 7 -21.47 6.45 -0.40
N MET A 8 -21.06 5.93 -1.57
CA MET A 8 -19.73 6.16 -2.12
C MET A 8 -19.34 7.64 -2.23
N LYS A 9 -20.31 8.52 -2.54
CA LYS A 9 -20.06 9.98 -2.58
C LYS A 9 -19.69 10.62 -1.23
N TYR A 10 -19.90 9.93 -0.12
CA TYR A 10 -19.56 10.38 1.23
C TYR A 10 -18.40 9.59 1.82
N LEU A 11 -17.78 8.70 1.04
CA LEU A 11 -16.71 7.83 1.54
C LEU A 11 -15.50 8.65 2.03
N GLY A 12 -15.18 9.74 1.34
CA GLY A 12 -14.14 10.68 1.74
C GLY A 12 -14.42 11.46 3.03
N ASP A 13 -15.67 11.50 3.50
CA ASP A 13 -16.05 12.06 4.81
C ASP A 13 -15.85 11.03 5.93
N CYS A 14 -15.92 9.74 5.60
CA CYS A 14 -15.72 8.64 6.56
C CYS A 14 -14.25 8.24 6.73
N TYR A 15 -13.42 8.49 5.71
CA TYR A 15 -12.02 8.10 5.68
C TYR A 15 -11.12 9.29 5.34
N ASP A 16 -10.00 9.41 6.07
CA ASP A 16 -9.07 10.51 5.88
C ASP A 16 -8.40 10.49 4.51
N SER A 17 -8.03 9.30 4.00
CA SER A 17 -7.20 9.15 2.79
C SER A 17 -7.89 8.47 1.60
N LEU A 18 -9.04 7.85 1.81
CA LEU A 18 -9.81 7.17 0.75
C LEU A 18 -10.76 8.17 0.06
N ASP A 19 -10.85 8.10 -1.26
CA ASP A 19 -11.74 8.94 -2.07
C ASP A 19 -12.88 8.11 -2.65
N GLU A 20 -12.56 7.07 -3.42
CA GLU A 20 -13.54 6.23 -4.12
C GLU A 20 -13.16 4.74 -4.13
N LEU A 21 -14.18 3.90 -4.34
CA LEU A 21 -14.02 2.48 -4.65
C LEU A 21 -14.46 2.23 -6.10
N VAL A 22 -13.68 1.43 -6.81
CA VAL A 22 -13.98 1.00 -8.17
C VAL A 22 -14.70 -0.34 -8.12
N PHE A 23 -15.86 -0.38 -8.75
CA PHE A 23 -16.70 -1.57 -8.82
C PHE A 23 -16.31 -2.46 -10.00
N VAL A 24 -16.37 -3.77 -9.79
CA VAL A 24 -16.14 -4.78 -10.82
C VAL A 24 -17.23 -4.66 -11.89
N THR A 25 -16.85 -4.57 -13.15
CA THR A 25 -17.77 -4.61 -14.29
C THR A 25 -17.96 -6.03 -14.79
N ASP A 26 -19.18 -6.38 -15.18
CA ASP A 26 -19.47 -7.64 -15.87
C ASP A 26 -19.00 -7.62 -17.34
N ALA A 27 -19.23 -8.73 -18.05
CA ALA A 27 -18.87 -8.88 -19.47
C ALA A 27 -19.64 -7.94 -20.42
N GLU A 28 -20.73 -7.34 -19.94
CA GLU A 28 -21.59 -6.40 -20.67
C GLU A 28 -21.24 -4.94 -20.34
N GLY A 29 -20.25 -4.72 -19.46
CA GLY A 29 -19.77 -3.41 -19.04
C GLY A 29 -20.61 -2.76 -17.95
N VAL A 30 -21.54 -3.49 -17.34
CA VAL A 30 -22.38 -2.98 -16.25
C VAL A 30 -21.64 -3.16 -14.92
N PRO A 31 -21.44 -2.09 -14.13
CA PRO A 31 -20.76 -2.19 -12.84
C PRO A 31 -21.63 -2.93 -11.81
N ASN A 32 -21.06 -3.95 -11.20
CA ASN A 32 -21.63 -4.61 -10.04
C ASN A 32 -21.54 -3.67 -8.83
N THR A 33 -22.63 -2.95 -8.57
CA THR A 33 -22.77 -1.95 -7.49
C THR A 33 -22.49 -2.46 -6.07
N LYS A 34 -22.25 -3.75 -5.87
CA LYS A 34 -21.94 -4.36 -4.58
C LYS A 34 -20.55 -5.00 -4.51
N LEU A 35 -19.79 -5.05 -5.60
CA LEU A 35 -18.49 -5.72 -5.63
C LEU A 35 -17.42 -4.71 -6.04
N ALA A 36 -16.53 -4.36 -5.13
CA ALA A 36 -15.39 -3.48 -5.40
C ALA A 36 -14.09 -4.28 -5.42
N ASN A 37 -13.14 -3.91 -6.27
CA ASN A 37 -11.83 -4.58 -6.38
C ASN A 37 -10.65 -3.62 -6.28
N GLU A 38 -10.89 -2.32 -6.34
CA GLU A 38 -9.85 -1.31 -6.32
C GLU A 38 -10.30 -0.12 -5.47
N MET A 39 -9.35 0.46 -4.75
CA MET A 39 -9.51 1.68 -3.96
C MET A 39 -8.66 2.79 -4.57
N VAL A 40 -9.19 4.01 -4.51
CA VAL A 40 -8.52 5.21 -5.01
C VAL A 40 -8.41 6.20 -3.85
N ALA A 41 -7.20 6.66 -3.60
CA ALA A 41 -6.90 7.63 -2.58
C ALA A 41 -7.17 9.06 -3.08
N LYS A 42 -7.23 10.02 -2.14
CA LYS A 42 -7.51 11.44 -2.44
C LYS A 42 -6.45 12.11 -3.32
N ASP A 43 -5.21 11.62 -3.25
CA ASP A 43 -4.09 12.00 -4.12
C ASP A 43 -4.11 11.31 -5.49
N LYS A 44 -5.16 10.51 -5.76
CA LYS A 44 -5.39 9.73 -6.98
C LYS A 44 -4.47 8.52 -7.15
N GLU A 45 -3.76 8.11 -6.09
CA GLU A 45 -3.14 6.79 -6.07
C GLU A 45 -4.22 5.70 -6.16
N ARG A 46 -4.00 4.70 -7.01
CA ARG A 46 -4.93 3.59 -7.21
C ARG A 46 -4.29 2.30 -6.73
N LEU A 47 -5.05 1.52 -5.95
CA LEU A 47 -4.56 0.29 -5.35
C LEU A 47 -5.61 -0.82 -5.45
N MET A 48 -5.22 -1.93 -6.07
CA MET A 48 -6.02 -3.15 -6.09
C MET A 48 -6.12 -3.74 -4.67
N LEU A 49 -7.34 -4.08 -4.26
CA LEU A 49 -7.58 -4.86 -3.05
C LEU A 49 -7.01 -6.27 -3.23
N SER A 50 -6.57 -6.89 -2.13
CA SER A 50 -6.05 -8.26 -2.15
C SER A 50 -7.09 -9.26 -2.65
N GLU A 51 -8.37 -9.01 -2.34
CA GLU A 51 -9.51 -9.78 -2.79
C GLU A 51 -10.69 -8.85 -3.12
N PRO A 52 -11.58 -9.22 -4.07
CA PRO A 52 -12.80 -8.47 -4.31
C PRO A 52 -13.69 -8.36 -3.06
N PHE A 53 -14.05 -7.12 -2.71
CA PHE A 53 -14.80 -6.80 -1.50
C PHE A 53 -16.30 -6.62 -1.78
N HIS A 54 -17.13 -7.32 -1.00
CA HIS A 54 -18.59 -7.28 -1.12
C HIS A 54 -19.21 -6.27 -0.15
N LEU A 55 -19.92 -5.28 -0.68
CA LEU A 55 -20.62 -4.23 0.07
C LEU A 55 -22.04 -4.70 0.41
N GLU A 56 -22.15 -5.66 1.33
CA GLU A 56 -23.42 -6.29 1.69
C GLU A 56 -23.84 -6.09 3.17
N GLY A 57 -25.13 -5.82 3.34
CA GLY A 57 -25.76 -5.62 4.65
C GLY A 57 -25.80 -4.15 5.06
N GLU A 58 -25.70 -3.92 6.37
CA GLU A 58 -25.77 -2.58 6.96
C GLU A 58 -24.49 -1.78 6.70
N VAL A 59 -24.65 -0.46 6.54
CA VAL A 59 -23.57 0.49 6.21
C VAL A 59 -22.36 0.32 7.11
N GLU A 60 -22.60 0.46 8.41
CA GLU A 60 -21.54 0.40 9.41
C GLU A 60 -20.79 -0.93 9.36
N ARG A 61 -21.52 -2.03 9.16
CA ARG A 61 -20.93 -3.37 9.07
C ARG A 61 -19.98 -3.50 7.88
N TYR A 62 -20.42 -3.12 6.68
CA TYR A 62 -19.54 -3.25 5.52
C TYR A 62 -18.43 -2.20 5.53
N LEU A 63 -18.60 -1.01 6.13
CA LEU A 63 -17.50 -0.04 6.28
C LEU A 63 -16.42 -0.53 7.26
N ASN A 64 -16.82 -1.16 8.36
CA ASN A 64 -15.87 -1.79 9.27
C ASN A 64 -15.12 -2.93 8.56
N ASN A 65 -15.84 -3.79 7.82
CA ASN A 65 -15.21 -4.86 7.06
C ASN A 65 -14.29 -4.34 5.94
N LEU A 66 -14.66 -3.23 5.27
CA LEU A 66 -13.84 -2.57 4.27
C LEU A 66 -12.53 -2.10 4.89
N THR A 67 -12.60 -1.51 6.09
CA THR A 67 -11.41 -1.07 6.83
C THR A 67 -10.45 -2.22 7.11
N GLU A 68 -10.97 -3.39 7.50
CA GLU A 68 -10.14 -4.58 7.68
C GLU A 68 -9.55 -5.10 6.36
N ALA A 69 -10.31 -5.05 5.26
CA ALA A 69 -9.81 -5.42 3.94
C ALA A 69 -8.70 -4.47 3.45
N MET A 70 -8.82 -3.16 3.69
CA MET A 70 -7.79 -2.17 3.39
C MET A 70 -6.51 -2.44 4.19
N LYS A 71 -6.63 -2.67 5.51
CA LYS A 71 -5.49 -3.01 6.39
C LYS A 71 -4.79 -4.29 5.92
N MET A 72 -5.56 -5.33 5.58
CA MET A 72 -4.99 -6.59 5.08
C MET A 72 -4.24 -6.38 3.77
N THR A 73 -4.85 -5.66 2.82
CA THR A 73 -4.23 -5.34 1.52
C THR A 73 -2.90 -4.60 1.71
N LEU A 74 -2.90 -3.54 2.52
CA LEU A 74 -1.69 -2.76 2.80
C LEU A 74 -0.62 -3.58 3.51
N LYS A 75 -1.00 -4.45 4.46
CA LYS A 75 -0.09 -5.35 5.15
C LYS A 75 0.59 -6.32 4.18
N LEU A 76 -0.17 -6.94 3.27
CA LEU A 76 0.37 -7.83 2.25
C LEU A 76 1.31 -7.09 1.30
N LYS A 77 0.93 -5.89 0.85
CA LYS A 77 1.78 -5.06 0.00
C LYS A 77 3.05 -4.61 0.70
N MET A 78 2.99 -4.31 2.00
CA MET A 78 4.16 -3.98 2.81
C MET A 78 5.11 -5.17 2.92
N GLN A 79 4.59 -6.37 3.19
CA GLN A 79 5.40 -7.59 3.24
C GLN A 79 6.06 -7.90 1.90
N ASP A 80 5.30 -7.85 0.81
CA ASP A 80 5.82 -8.08 -0.54
C ASP A 80 6.85 -7.03 -0.96
N GLY A 81 6.59 -5.75 -0.68
CA GLY A 81 7.52 -4.65 -0.92
C GLY A 81 8.83 -4.84 -0.16
N TYR A 82 8.76 -5.18 1.13
CA TYR A 82 9.93 -5.46 1.95
C TYR A 82 10.76 -6.64 1.41
N VAL A 83 10.13 -7.77 1.10
CA VAL A 83 10.83 -8.96 0.59
C VAL A 83 11.51 -8.68 -0.76
N THR A 84 10.82 -7.97 -1.67
CA THR A 84 11.36 -7.67 -3.00
C THR A 84 12.41 -6.57 -2.99
N ALA A 85 12.41 -5.67 -2.00
CA ALA A 85 13.43 -4.66 -1.83
C ALA A 85 14.82 -5.26 -1.57
N GLY A 86 14.90 -6.43 -0.92
CA GLY A 86 16.15 -7.17 -0.75
C GLY A 86 16.85 -7.58 -2.06
N ASN A 87 16.16 -7.47 -3.20
CA ASN A 87 16.71 -7.80 -4.52
C ASN A 87 17.12 -6.57 -5.35
N TRP A 88 17.23 -5.38 -4.73
CA TRP A 88 17.59 -4.14 -5.44
C TRP A 88 18.93 -4.20 -6.19
N GLU A 89 19.91 -4.92 -5.63
CA GLU A 89 21.25 -5.04 -6.20
C GLU A 89 21.40 -6.17 -7.24
N VAL A 90 20.41 -7.08 -7.35
CA VAL A 90 20.57 -8.36 -8.06
C VAL A 90 19.57 -8.56 -9.19
N ASP A 91 18.32 -8.14 -9.02
CA ASP A 91 17.24 -8.43 -9.98
C ASP A 91 16.48 -7.17 -10.39
N LYS A 92 15.94 -6.43 -9.41
CA LYS A 92 15.06 -5.29 -9.70
C LYS A 92 15.62 -4.00 -9.09
N PRO A 93 16.28 -3.15 -9.90
CA PRO A 93 16.81 -1.87 -9.41
C PRO A 93 15.73 -1.04 -8.70
N ARG A 94 16.14 -0.35 -7.63
CA ARG A 94 15.23 0.46 -6.80
C ARG A 94 14.39 1.46 -7.60
N GLN A 95 14.97 2.04 -8.65
CA GLN A 95 14.30 3.00 -9.54
C GLN A 95 13.12 2.40 -10.31
N GLU A 96 13.16 1.10 -10.59
CA GLU A 96 12.04 0.38 -11.21
C GLU A 96 11.10 -0.16 -10.14
N TRP A 97 11.65 -0.76 -9.07
CA TRP A 97 10.90 -1.33 -7.95
C TRP A 97 9.88 -0.34 -7.37
N LEU A 98 10.24 0.94 -7.21
CA LEU A 98 9.38 1.94 -6.60
C LEU A 98 8.04 2.16 -7.35
N PHE A 99 7.96 1.84 -8.64
CA PHE A 99 6.72 2.00 -9.41
C PHE A 99 5.77 0.79 -9.28
N TYR A 100 6.21 -0.31 -8.68
CA TYR A 100 5.38 -1.52 -8.49
C TYR A 100 4.57 -1.50 -7.18
N TYR A 101 4.90 -0.60 -6.27
CA TYR A 101 4.33 -0.55 -4.93
C TYR A 101 3.68 0.80 -4.63
N PRO A 102 2.67 0.85 -3.73
CA PRO A 102 2.11 2.11 -3.26
C PRO A 102 3.17 3.00 -2.64
N ALA A 103 3.04 4.31 -2.78
CA ALA A 103 4.01 5.30 -2.33
C ALA A 103 4.37 5.13 -0.84
N GLN A 104 3.37 4.88 0.02
CA GLN A 104 3.62 4.65 1.44
C GLN A 104 4.45 3.38 1.70
N VAL A 105 4.22 2.30 0.94
CA VAL A 105 5.03 1.08 1.03
C VAL A 105 6.46 1.37 0.61
N VAL A 106 6.64 2.06 -0.52
CA VAL A 106 7.95 2.45 -1.04
C VAL A 106 8.76 3.23 -0.01
N VAL A 107 8.15 4.28 0.57
CA VAL A 107 8.82 5.15 1.55
C VAL A 107 9.13 4.38 2.83
N THR A 108 8.18 3.59 3.35
CA THR A 108 8.36 2.87 4.60
C THR A 108 9.44 1.79 4.47
N THR A 109 9.38 0.96 3.42
CA THR A 109 10.40 -0.07 3.16
C THR A 109 11.77 0.55 2.96
N THR A 110 11.85 1.66 2.20
CA THR A 110 13.11 2.41 2.03
C THR A 110 13.68 2.86 3.37
N GLN A 111 12.85 3.40 4.26
CA GLN A 111 13.30 3.88 5.57
C GLN A 111 13.79 2.73 6.45
N VAL A 112 13.16 1.55 6.38
CA VAL A 112 13.63 0.36 7.11
C VAL A 112 15.03 -0.03 6.65
N TYR A 113 15.23 -0.24 5.34
CA TYR A 113 16.54 -0.60 4.79
C TYR A 113 17.60 0.47 5.10
N TRP A 114 17.29 1.75 4.91
CA TRP A 114 18.21 2.83 5.23
C TRP A 114 18.60 2.84 6.72
N THR A 115 17.66 2.54 7.62
CA THR A 115 17.92 2.47 9.05
C THR A 115 18.86 1.30 9.37
N GLU A 116 18.60 0.10 8.83
CA GLU A 116 19.44 -1.09 9.03
C GLU A 116 20.86 -0.89 8.50
N GLU A 117 21.00 -0.33 7.30
CA GLU A 117 22.30 -0.06 6.69
C GLU A 117 23.08 1.02 7.45
N THR A 118 22.40 2.09 7.88
CA THR A 118 23.02 3.16 8.65
C THR A 118 23.46 2.66 10.04
N GLU A 119 22.64 1.83 10.69
CA GLU A 119 22.99 1.20 11.97
C GLU A 119 24.22 0.30 11.82
N THR A 120 24.27 -0.52 10.76
CA THR A 120 25.44 -1.36 10.44
C THR A 120 26.70 -0.50 10.24
N ALA A 121 26.61 0.60 9.50
CA ALA A 121 27.74 1.50 9.29
C ALA A 121 28.23 2.19 10.58
N LEU A 122 27.31 2.46 11.52
CA LEU A 122 27.63 3.01 12.84
C LEU A 122 28.30 1.96 13.75
N GLU A 123 27.83 0.72 13.70
CA GLU A 123 28.46 -0.41 14.42
C GLU A 123 29.88 -0.66 13.92
N ASP A 124 30.10 -0.65 12.60
CA ASP A 124 31.42 -0.79 11.99
C ASP A 124 32.38 0.35 12.42
N LEU A 125 31.88 1.58 12.47
CA LEU A 125 32.62 2.72 13.00
C LEU A 125 33.02 2.49 14.46
N ALA A 126 32.08 2.04 15.31
CA ALA A 126 32.35 1.73 16.71
C ALA A 126 33.35 0.56 16.86
N GLY A 127 33.38 -0.37 15.91
CA GLY A 127 34.34 -1.46 15.80
C GLY A 127 35.73 -1.04 15.31
N GLY A 128 35.94 0.24 14.97
CA GLY A 128 37.23 0.79 14.55
C GLY A 128 37.40 1.00 13.03
N GLN A 129 36.34 0.80 12.23
CA GLN A 129 36.36 1.13 10.81
C GLN A 129 36.04 2.64 10.61
N GLU A 130 37.04 3.50 10.76
CA GLU A 130 36.88 4.97 10.76
C GLU A 130 36.22 5.56 9.50
N ASP A 131 36.27 4.86 8.35
CA ASP A 131 35.67 5.30 7.09
C ASP A 131 34.30 4.66 6.79
N ALA A 132 33.74 3.81 7.67
CA ALA A 132 32.52 3.05 7.40
C ALA A 132 31.33 3.92 6.99
N VAL A 133 31.04 4.98 7.77
CA VAL A 133 29.95 5.92 7.48
C VAL A 133 30.18 6.69 6.17
N LYS A 134 31.43 7.03 5.84
CA LYS A 134 31.75 7.73 4.58
C LYS A 134 31.52 6.83 3.38
N ARG A 135 31.85 5.53 3.49
CA ARG A 135 31.63 4.56 2.42
C ARG A 135 30.14 4.35 2.16
N TYR A 136 29.32 4.31 3.20
CA TYR A 136 27.86 4.19 3.03
C TYR A 136 27.23 5.42 2.36
N LEU A 137 27.77 6.61 2.61
CA LEU A 137 27.26 7.85 2.02
C LEU A 137 27.52 7.98 0.50
N GLN A 138 28.51 7.26 -0.03
CA GLN A 138 28.97 7.34 -1.42
C GLN A 138 28.20 6.40 -2.34
#